data_AF-A0A086LQI4-F1
#
_entry.id   AF-A0A086LQI4-F1
#
_cell.length_a   1.000
_cell.length_b   1.000
_cell.length_c   1.000
_cell.angle_alpha   90.00
_cell.angle_beta   90.00
_cell.angle_gamma   90.00
#
_symmetry.space_group_name_H-M   'P 1'
#
loop_
_entity.id
_entity.type
_entity.pdbx_description
1 polymer ?
#
loop_
_entity_poly.entity_id
_entity_poly.type
_entity_poly.pdbx_seq_one_letter_code
_entity_poly.pdbx_strand_id
1 'polypeptide(L)'
;MASVSLGSPAATKAAASASRPPVMGGVPVKLHLASRLGLVSLLLVATTAGLLGYQPSFVTRAVADEPAKNSACVIEANGVQTTCTCVSTEEGKPKDLAATLSATASVLQLVCESTLTFAPDEADKQVCPAETTNLQTCVSNGDSKTSIDVTSLLTGNTEGIKWETVTREAQGTTKKLSIPPANLPYTDQRFA
;
A
#
# COMPACT_ATOMS: atom_id res chain seq x y z
N MET A 1 -7.44 11.90 -31.08
CA MET A 1 -8.49 12.90 -30.76
C MET A 1 -9.62 12.70 -31.75
N ALA A 2 -10.77 12.25 -31.30
CA ALA A 2 -11.96 12.11 -32.13
C ALA A 2 -13.19 12.40 -31.27
N SER A 3 -13.90 13.44 -31.66
CA SER A 3 -15.11 13.99 -31.08
C SER A 3 -16.33 13.42 -31.81
N VAL A 4 -17.40 13.14 -31.06
CA VAL A 4 -18.75 12.96 -31.63
C VAL A 4 -19.76 13.67 -30.72
N SER A 5 -20.55 14.54 -31.33
CA SER A 5 -21.65 15.32 -30.77
C SER A 5 -22.86 15.21 -31.72
N LEU A 6 -24.02 15.65 -31.23
CA LEU A 6 -25.35 15.87 -31.84
C LEU A 6 -26.38 14.75 -31.58
N GLY A 7 -27.60 15.00 -31.12
CA GLY A 7 -28.28 16.28 -30.87
C GLY A 7 -29.65 16.13 -30.17
N SER A 8 -30.11 17.26 -29.61
CA SER A 8 -31.48 17.57 -29.14
C SER A 8 -32.39 17.94 -30.35
N PRO A 9 -33.73 18.16 -30.25
CA PRO A 9 -34.45 19.16 -29.41
C PRO A 9 -35.80 18.61 -28.84
N ALA A 10 -36.67 19.28 -28.06
CA ALA A 10 -37.16 20.66 -28.00
C ALA A 10 -37.72 20.95 -26.58
N ALA A 11 -37.35 22.04 -25.91
CA ALA A 11 -37.93 23.39 -25.92
C ALA A 11 -39.30 23.55 -25.21
N THR A 12 -39.30 24.25 -24.07
CA THR A 12 -40.25 25.33 -23.78
C THR A 12 -39.67 26.29 -22.73
N LYS A 13 -40.16 27.53 -22.77
CA LYS A 13 -39.51 28.80 -22.45
C LYS A 13 -40.05 29.41 -21.15
N ALA A 14 -39.32 30.44 -20.67
CA ALA A 14 -39.71 31.53 -19.75
C ALA A 14 -39.23 31.34 -18.30
N ALA A 15 -38.81 32.36 -17.54
CA ALA A 15 -38.33 33.73 -17.77
C ALA A 15 -37.65 34.14 -16.44
N ALA A 16 -36.67 35.06 -16.49
CA ALA A 16 -35.90 35.52 -15.34
C ALA A 16 -36.69 36.46 -14.40
N SER A 17 -36.44 36.41 -13.10
CA SER A 17 -36.46 37.60 -12.23
C SER A 17 -35.76 37.35 -10.89
N ALA A 18 -34.91 38.30 -10.48
CA ALA A 18 -34.15 38.30 -9.23
C ALA A 18 -34.90 39.07 -8.14
N SER A 19 -34.84 38.61 -6.88
CA SER A 19 -35.19 39.43 -5.72
C SER A 19 -34.49 38.98 -4.42
N ARG A 20 -34.12 40.01 -3.65
CA ARG A 20 -33.28 40.08 -2.43
C ARG A 20 -33.81 39.33 -1.20
N PRO A 21 -32.95 39.02 -0.21
CA PRO A 21 -33.38 38.56 1.12
C PRO A 21 -33.87 39.73 2.01
N PRO A 22 -34.82 39.51 2.93
CA PRO A 22 -35.30 40.55 3.84
C PRO A 22 -34.43 40.66 5.10
N VAL A 23 -34.36 41.89 5.62
CA VAL A 23 -33.82 42.30 6.93
C VAL A 23 -35.00 42.79 7.77
N MET A 24 -35.14 42.30 9.01
CA MET A 24 -35.85 42.93 10.15
C MET A 24 -35.71 42.00 11.36
N GLY A 25 -35.51 42.40 12.60
CA GLY A 25 -35.44 43.71 13.27
C GLY A 25 -35.42 43.41 14.78
N GLY A 26 -34.49 44.02 15.53
CA GLY A 26 -34.32 43.78 16.96
C GLY A 26 -35.40 44.46 17.82
N VAL A 27 -35.68 43.87 18.98
CA VAL A 27 -36.57 44.43 20.01
C VAL A 27 -35.72 44.96 21.18
N PRO A 28 -35.85 46.23 21.60
CA PRO A 28 -35.16 46.76 22.78
C PRO A 28 -35.96 46.46 24.06
N VAL A 29 -35.31 45.88 25.08
CA VAL A 29 -35.87 45.76 26.44
C VAL A 29 -35.18 46.78 27.36
N LYS A 30 -36.02 47.52 28.09
CA LYS A 30 -35.75 48.79 28.79
C LYS A 30 -35.31 48.55 30.24
N LEU A 31 -34.21 49.19 30.67
CA LEU A 31 -33.75 49.21 32.06
C LEU A 31 -34.69 50.03 32.95
N HIS A 32 -34.97 49.53 34.16
CA HIS A 32 -35.40 50.36 35.28
C HIS A 32 -34.51 50.09 36.50
N LEU A 33 -33.80 51.15 36.94
CA LEU A 33 -33.08 51.24 38.21
C LEU A 33 -34.08 51.51 39.34
N ALA A 34 -34.02 50.74 40.41
CA ALA A 34 -34.08 51.20 41.81
C ALA A 34 -34.15 50.00 42.78
N SER A 35 -33.16 49.84 43.65
CA SER A 35 -33.36 49.99 45.10
C SER A 35 -32.11 49.51 45.84
N ARG A 36 -31.67 50.34 46.80
CA ARG A 36 -30.50 50.16 47.63
C ARG A 36 -30.84 49.24 48.80
N LEU A 37 -30.06 48.17 49.01
CA LEU A 37 -29.56 47.69 50.30
C LEU A 37 -28.85 46.35 50.07
N GLY A 38 -27.59 46.23 50.50
CA GLY A 38 -26.86 44.95 50.45
C GLY A 38 -25.37 45.07 50.14
N LEU A 39 -24.71 46.17 50.50
CA LEU A 39 -23.26 46.30 50.45
C LEU A 39 -22.67 45.92 51.81
N VAL A 40 -22.64 44.63 52.16
CA VAL A 40 -21.73 44.07 53.17
C VAL A 40 -21.52 42.58 52.85
N SER A 41 -20.25 42.14 52.79
CA SER A 41 -19.76 40.75 52.63
C SER A 41 -19.70 40.28 51.17
N LEU A 42 -18.57 39.96 50.52
CA LEU A 42 -17.24 39.58 50.99
C LEU A 42 -16.18 40.17 50.06
N LEU A 43 -15.44 41.18 50.54
CA LEU A 43 -14.03 41.33 50.22
C LEU A 43 -13.28 40.37 51.15
N LEU A 44 -12.78 39.26 50.63
CA LEU A 44 -11.67 38.41 51.11
C LEU A 44 -11.88 36.99 50.56
N VAL A 45 -11.03 36.55 49.61
CA VAL A 45 -10.13 35.40 49.77
C VAL A 45 -9.04 35.56 48.72
N ALA A 46 -7.99 36.31 49.07
CA ALA A 46 -6.67 36.03 48.54
C ALA A 46 -6.12 34.79 49.25
N THR A 47 -5.33 33.99 48.52
CA THR A 47 -4.46 32.90 49.01
C THR A 47 -5.14 31.72 49.71
N THR A 48 -5.08 30.53 49.09
CA THR A 48 -4.31 29.37 49.61
C THR A 48 -4.46 28.13 48.70
N ALA A 49 -3.39 27.33 48.68
CA ALA A 49 -3.30 25.93 48.25
C ALA A 49 -3.33 25.61 46.74
N GLY A 50 -2.18 25.80 46.10
CA GLY A 50 -1.73 24.79 45.14
C GLY A 50 -1.45 23.49 45.88
N LEU A 51 -2.15 22.42 45.54
CA LEU A 51 -1.79 21.00 45.75
C LEU A 51 -2.97 20.16 45.29
N LEU A 52 -2.97 19.79 44.01
CA LEU A 52 -3.60 18.58 43.42
C LEU A 52 -3.51 18.72 41.90
N GLY A 53 -2.30 18.50 41.37
CA GLY A 53 -2.09 18.28 39.94
C GLY A 53 -2.68 16.94 39.53
N TYR A 54 -4.01 16.86 39.41
CA TYR A 54 -4.67 15.76 38.71
C TYR A 54 -4.82 16.18 37.25
N GLN A 55 -3.78 15.95 36.45
CA GLN A 55 -3.88 16.00 35.00
C GLN A 55 -4.54 14.68 34.57
N PRO A 56 -5.79 14.67 34.08
CA PRO A 56 -6.36 13.44 33.55
C PRO A 56 -5.59 13.09 32.29
N SER A 57 -4.70 12.09 32.42
CA SER A 57 -3.95 11.54 31.31
C SER A 57 -4.89 10.67 30.49
N PHE A 58 -5.73 11.28 29.66
CA PHE A 58 -6.34 10.54 28.56
C PHE A 58 -5.24 10.34 27.51
N VAL A 59 -4.48 9.26 27.68
CA VAL A 59 -3.63 8.77 26.60
C VAL A 59 -4.58 8.12 25.59
N THR A 60 -5.04 8.90 24.62
CA THR A 60 -5.57 8.34 23.37
C THR A 60 -4.39 7.64 22.70
N ARG A 61 -4.22 6.35 22.98
CA ARG A 61 -3.34 5.50 22.20
C ARG A 61 -3.98 5.37 20.83
N ALA A 62 -3.54 6.19 19.89
CA ALA A 62 -3.73 5.90 18.48
C ALA A 62 -3.02 4.56 18.24
N VAL A 63 -3.80 3.48 18.24
CA VAL A 63 -3.36 2.23 17.65
C VAL A 63 -3.24 2.56 16.17
N ALA A 64 -2.01 2.74 15.70
CA ALA A 64 -1.77 2.71 14.28
C ALA A 64 -2.33 1.37 13.81
N ASP A 65 -3.31 1.44 12.91
CA ASP A 65 -3.79 0.27 12.19
C ASP A 65 -2.53 -0.34 11.56
N GLU A 66 -2.15 -1.55 12.00
CA GLU A 66 -1.03 -2.28 11.38
C GLU A 66 -1.37 -2.34 9.89
N PRO A 67 -0.52 -1.78 9.00
CA PRO A 67 -0.84 -1.72 7.59
C PRO A 67 -1.13 -3.14 7.11
N ALA A 68 -2.34 -3.35 6.57
CA ALA A 68 -2.74 -4.65 6.05
C ALA A 68 -1.60 -5.21 5.18
N LYS A 69 -1.07 -6.38 5.58
CA LYS A 69 0.01 -7.04 4.85
C LYS A 69 -0.52 -7.43 3.48
N ASN A 70 -0.12 -6.68 2.46
CA ASN A 70 -0.55 -6.90 1.09
C ASN A 70 0.62 -7.38 0.24
N SER A 71 0.34 -8.26 -0.71
CA SER A 71 1.33 -8.69 -1.70
C SER A 71 1.77 -7.51 -2.58
N ALA A 72 3.09 -7.29 -2.64
CA ALA A 72 3.69 -6.16 -3.35
C ALA A 72 5.17 -6.41 -3.68
N CYS A 73 5.65 -5.82 -4.78
CA CYS A 73 7.07 -5.70 -5.10
C CYS A 73 7.54 -4.26 -4.86
N VAL A 74 8.66 -4.11 -4.16
CA VAL A 74 9.26 -2.82 -3.81
C VAL A 74 10.74 -2.85 -4.19
N ILE A 75 11.20 -1.79 -4.86
CA ILE A 75 12.63 -1.57 -5.08
C ILE A 75 13.22 -1.03 -3.78
N GLU A 76 14.23 -1.72 -3.25
CA GLU A 76 14.92 -1.36 -2.02
C GLU A 76 15.64 -0.01 -2.16
N ALA A 77 15.95 0.63 -1.03
CA ALA A 77 16.59 1.96 -1.02
C ALA A 77 17.96 2.00 -1.75
N ASN A 78 18.61 0.84 -1.91
CA ASN A 78 19.86 0.72 -2.66
C ASN A 78 19.66 0.71 -4.20
N GLY A 79 18.43 0.58 -4.69
CA GLY A 79 18.08 0.53 -6.12
C GLY A 79 18.47 -0.77 -6.85
N VAL A 80 19.27 -1.63 -6.22
CA VAL A 80 19.83 -2.87 -6.79
C VAL A 80 18.89 -4.05 -6.64
N GLN A 81 18.16 -4.09 -5.52
CA GLN A 81 17.28 -5.20 -5.17
C GLN A 81 15.82 -4.81 -5.28
N THR A 82 15.03 -5.68 -5.91
CA THR A 82 13.58 -5.68 -5.83
C THR A 82 13.13 -6.81 -4.91
N THR A 83 12.38 -6.49 -3.86
CA THR A 83 11.79 -7.47 -2.95
C THR A 83 10.29 -7.58 -3.21
N CYS A 84 9.83 -8.78 -3.55
CA CYS A 84 8.42 -9.11 -3.69
C CYS A 84 7.95 -9.93 -2.49
N THR A 85 6.94 -9.42 -1.78
CA THR A 85 6.31 -10.10 -0.65
C THR A 85 5.03 -10.79 -1.11
N CYS A 86 4.89 -12.06 -0.75
CA CYS A 86 3.72 -12.90 -1.04
C CYS A 86 2.98 -13.17 0.27
N VAL A 87 1.73 -12.71 0.37
CA VAL A 87 0.84 -12.90 1.52
C VAL A 87 -0.40 -13.65 1.05
N SER A 88 -0.86 -14.61 1.85
CA SER A 88 -2.13 -15.28 1.62
C SER A 88 -3.28 -14.32 1.90
N THR A 89 -4.12 -14.05 0.91
CA THR A 89 -5.32 -13.22 1.09
C THR A 89 -6.55 -14.11 1.27
N GLU A 90 -7.39 -13.77 2.26
CA GLU A 90 -8.64 -14.49 2.58
C GLU A 90 -9.65 -14.51 1.42
N GLU A 91 -9.52 -13.60 0.44
CA GLU A 91 -10.43 -13.49 -0.72
C GLU A 91 -10.13 -14.50 -1.85
N GLY A 92 -9.11 -15.36 -1.70
CA GLY A 92 -8.83 -16.47 -2.62
C GLY A 92 -8.44 -16.08 -4.04
N LYS A 93 -8.24 -14.78 -4.33
CA LYS A 93 -7.75 -14.27 -5.61
C LYS A 93 -6.30 -13.81 -5.46
N PRO A 94 -5.33 -14.54 -6.04
CA PRO A 94 -3.95 -14.09 -6.05
C PRO A 94 -3.83 -12.79 -6.83
N LYS A 95 -3.01 -11.87 -6.31
CA LYS A 95 -2.66 -10.64 -7.01
C LYS A 95 -1.40 -10.90 -7.84
N ASP A 96 -1.48 -10.62 -9.13
CA ASP A 96 -0.31 -10.69 -10.00
C ASP A 96 0.70 -9.62 -9.60
N LEU A 97 1.94 -10.07 -9.36
CA LEU A 97 3.08 -9.23 -9.05
C LEU A 97 4.06 -9.26 -10.22
N ALA A 98 4.71 -8.13 -10.46
CA ALA A 98 5.73 -8.02 -11.49
C ALA A 98 6.95 -7.27 -10.95
N ALA A 99 8.13 -7.74 -11.34
CA ALA A 99 9.40 -7.10 -11.07
C ALA A 99 10.23 -7.08 -12.36
N THR A 100 11.02 -6.02 -12.55
CA THR A 100 11.92 -5.88 -13.69
C THR A 100 13.35 -6.03 -13.21
N LEU A 101 14.08 -6.98 -13.79
CA LEU A 101 15.52 -7.14 -13.60
C LEU A 101 16.26 -6.37 -14.69
N SER A 102 17.21 -5.53 -14.31
CA SER A 102 17.96 -4.66 -15.20
C SER A 102 19.40 -4.46 -14.72
N ALA A 103 20.20 -3.71 -15.47
CA ALA A 103 21.58 -3.42 -15.09
C ALA A 103 21.67 -2.67 -13.74
N THR A 104 20.66 -1.87 -13.41
CA THR A 104 20.59 -1.13 -12.15
C THR A 104 19.87 -1.88 -11.05
N ALA A 105 18.94 -2.77 -11.39
CA ALA A 105 18.16 -3.59 -10.46
C ALA A 105 18.37 -5.07 -10.79
N SER A 106 19.49 -5.65 -10.36
CA SER A 106 19.96 -6.97 -10.77
C SER A 106 19.56 -8.12 -9.82
N VAL A 107 18.92 -7.79 -8.70
CA VAL A 107 18.56 -8.77 -7.66
C VAL A 107 17.05 -8.80 -7.46
N LEU A 108 16.47 -9.99 -7.54
CA LEU A 108 15.08 -10.27 -7.19
C LEU A 108 15.04 -11.12 -5.92
N GLN A 109 14.34 -10.66 -4.90
CA GLN A 109 14.09 -11.44 -3.69
C GLN A 109 12.58 -11.69 -3.54
N LEU A 110 12.19 -12.93 -3.38
CA LEU A 110 10.83 -13.34 -3.10
C LEU A 110 10.73 -13.74 -1.62
N VAL A 111 9.82 -13.11 -0.90
CA VAL A 111 9.54 -13.36 0.52
C VAL A 111 8.10 -13.81 0.63
N CYS A 112 7.86 -15.12 0.70
CA CYS A 112 6.52 -15.65 0.86
C CYS A 112 6.31 -16.13 2.31
N GLU A 113 5.12 -15.84 2.88
CA GLU A 113 4.75 -16.31 4.21
C GLU A 113 4.75 -17.85 4.31
N SER A 114 4.89 -18.38 5.53
CA SER A 114 5.16 -19.82 5.77
C SER A 114 4.09 -20.80 5.28
N THR A 115 2.89 -20.33 4.91
CA THR A 115 1.82 -21.15 4.35
C THR A 115 1.89 -21.28 2.83
N LEU A 116 2.74 -20.49 2.17
CA LEU A 116 2.91 -20.46 0.72
C LEU A 116 4.16 -21.23 0.31
N THR A 117 4.08 -21.89 -0.85
CA THR A 117 5.20 -22.58 -1.48
C THR A 117 5.65 -21.86 -2.74
N PHE A 118 6.94 -22.02 -3.09
CA PHE A 118 7.48 -21.51 -4.34
C PHE A 118 7.12 -22.43 -5.49
N ALA A 119 6.71 -21.85 -6.61
CA ALA A 119 6.61 -22.55 -7.88
C ALA A 119 7.80 -22.17 -8.78
N PRO A 120 8.48 -23.15 -9.40
CA PRO A 120 8.35 -24.58 -9.12
C PRO A 120 8.99 -24.95 -7.76
N ASP A 121 8.52 -26.06 -7.17
CA ASP A 121 8.87 -26.50 -5.81
C ASP A 121 10.39 -26.66 -5.58
N GLU A 122 11.12 -26.98 -6.65
CA GLU A 122 12.58 -27.02 -6.71
C GLU A 122 13.08 -26.01 -7.73
N ALA A 123 13.22 -24.78 -7.27
CA ALA A 123 13.83 -23.70 -8.01
C ALA A 123 15.34 -23.66 -7.67
N ASP A 124 16.17 -24.46 -8.36
CA ASP A 124 17.63 -24.22 -8.44
C ASP A 124 17.87 -23.20 -9.55
N LYS A 125 17.73 -23.62 -10.81
CA LYS A 125 17.73 -22.74 -11.98
C LYS A 125 16.35 -22.61 -12.63
N GLN A 126 15.35 -23.26 -12.05
CA GLN A 126 14.06 -23.45 -12.69
C GLN A 126 13.12 -22.29 -12.39
N VAL A 127 12.42 -21.84 -13.42
CA VAL A 127 11.39 -20.80 -13.38
C VAL A 127 10.19 -21.23 -14.22
N CYS A 128 9.04 -20.60 -14.02
CA CYS A 128 7.87 -20.88 -14.83
C CYS A 128 7.94 -20.11 -16.16
N PRO A 129 7.50 -20.72 -17.27
CA PRO A 129 7.35 -19.98 -18.53
C PRO A 129 6.46 -18.74 -18.34
N ALA A 130 6.74 -17.66 -19.07
CA ALA A 130 6.02 -16.39 -18.94
C ALA A 130 4.50 -16.49 -19.11
N GLU A 131 4.02 -17.46 -19.90
CA GLU A 131 2.60 -17.69 -20.17
C GLU A 131 1.89 -18.54 -19.08
N THR A 132 2.60 -18.87 -18.00
CA THR A 132 2.04 -19.64 -16.89
C THR A 132 1.02 -18.80 -16.13
N THR A 133 -0.26 -19.14 -16.27
CA THR A 133 -1.37 -18.47 -15.56
C THR A 133 -1.68 -19.13 -14.21
N ASN A 134 -1.34 -20.40 -14.05
CA ASN A 134 -1.48 -21.13 -12.79
C ASN A 134 -0.12 -21.66 -12.33
N LEU A 135 0.47 -21.02 -11.33
CA LEU A 135 1.77 -21.41 -10.79
C LEU A 135 1.79 -22.85 -10.23
N GLN A 136 0.65 -23.41 -9.81
CA GLN A 136 0.57 -24.79 -9.34
C GLN A 136 0.79 -25.82 -10.45
N THR A 137 0.65 -25.44 -11.72
CA THR A 137 0.92 -26.36 -12.86
C THR A 137 2.38 -26.27 -13.34
N CYS A 138 3.19 -25.41 -12.72
CA CYS A 138 4.60 -25.24 -13.02
C CYS A 138 5.43 -26.13 -12.10
N VAL A 139 5.92 -27.26 -12.63
CA VAL A 139 6.64 -28.27 -11.85
C VAL A 139 8.03 -28.52 -12.42
N SER A 140 9.01 -28.78 -11.54
CA SER A 140 10.42 -28.98 -11.91
C SER A 140 10.82 -30.42 -12.19
N ASN A 141 10.03 -31.40 -11.73
CA ASN A 141 10.39 -32.82 -11.74
C ASN A 141 9.28 -33.70 -12.31
N GLY A 142 9.65 -34.91 -12.75
CA GLY A 142 8.73 -35.91 -13.30
C GLY A 142 8.41 -35.75 -14.79
N ASP A 143 7.55 -36.64 -15.29
CA ASP A 143 7.14 -36.69 -16.71
C ASP A 143 6.33 -35.46 -17.15
N SER A 144 5.81 -34.70 -16.18
CA SER A 144 5.03 -33.48 -16.40
C SER A 144 5.85 -32.19 -16.17
N LYS A 145 7.18 -32.24 -16.26
CA LYS A 145 8.03 -31.04 -16.12
C LYS A 145 7.59 -29.95 -17.09
N THR A 146 7.22 -28.80 -16.53
CA THR A 146 6.76 -27.61 -17.27
C THR A 146 7.63 -26.38 -17.00
N SER A 147 8.56 -26.45 -16.05
CA SER A 147 9.52 -25.38 -15.80
C SER A 147 10.63 -25.33 -16.85
N ILE A 148 11.18 -24.13 -17.05
CA ILE A 148 12.35 -23.88 -17.91
C ILE A 148 13.54 -23.48 -17.05
N ASP A 149 14.74 -23.64 -17.59
CA ASP A 149 15.96 -23.16 -16.96
C ASP A 149 16.11 -21.65 -17.22
N VAL A 150 16.16 -20.83 -16.17
CA VAL A 150 16.29 -19.37 -16.26
C VAL A 150 17.55 -18.95 -17.03
N THR A 151 18.60 -19.77 -16.98
CA THR A 151 19.86 -19.47 -17.69
C THR A 151 19.71 -19.52 -19.20
N SER A 152 18.68 -20.19 -19.73
CA SER A 152 18.34 -20.18 -21.15
C SER A 152 17.81 -18.82 -21.65
N LEU A 153 17.39 -17.95 -20.73
CA LEU A 153 16.92 -16.59 -21.01
C LEU A 153 18.05 -15.54 -20.94
N LEU A 154 19.27 -15.96 -20.60
CA LEU A 154 20.39 -15.08 -20.28
C LEU A 154 21.53 -15.24 -21.29
N THR A 155 22.51 -14.34 -21.21
CA THR A 155 23.68 -14.34 -22.10
C THR A 155 24.96 -14.64 -21.32
N GLY A 156 26.02 -15.01 -22.03
CA GLY A 156 27.35 -15.22 -21.45
C GLY A 156 27.45 -16.45 -20.54
N ASN A 157 28.35 -16.39 -19.54
CA ASN A 157 28.55 -17.47 -18.57
C ASN A 157 27.52 -17.37 -17.43
N THR A 158 26.66 -18.38 -17.31
CA THR A 158 25.53 -18.42 -16.38
C THR A 158 25.67 -19.47 -15.28
N GLU A 159 26.84 -20.09 -15.14
CA GLU A 159 27.06 -21.24 -14.24
C GLU A 159 26.63 -20.96 -12.79
N GLY A 160 26.94 -19.75 -12.29
CA GLY A 160 26.61 -19.29 -10.94
C GLY A 160 25.22 -18.68 -10.76
N ILE A 161 24.41 -18.55 -11.82
CA ILE A 161 23.07 -17.96 -11.74
C ILE A 161 22.07 -19.04 -11.36
N LYS A 162 21.53 -18.91 -10.15
CA LYS A 162 20.53 -19.79 -9.55
C LYS A 162 19.80 -19.07 -8.43
N TRP A 163 18.71 -19.65 -7.97
CA TRP A 163 18.02 -19.23 -6.77
C TRP A 163 18.82 -19.64 -5.53
N GLU A 164 18.99 -18.70 -4.62
CA GLU A 164 19.58 -18.91 -3.30
C GLU A 164 18.47 -18.89 -2.25
N THR A 165 18.44 -19.90 -1.37
CA THR A 165 17.60 -19.84 -0.18
C THR A 165 18.23 -18.88 0.82
N VAL A 166 17.48 -17.87 1.25
CA VAL A 166 17.91 -16.93 2.29
C VAL A 166 17.17 -17.30 3.56
N THR A 167 17.88 -17.81 4.57
CA THR A 167 17.28 -18.16 5.85
C THR A 167 16.97 -16.88 6.63
N ARG A 168 15.69 -16.68 7.00
CA ARG A 168 15.27 -15.66 7.96
C ARG A 168 14.71 -16.34 9.19
N GLU A 169 15.16 -15.96 10.37
CA GLU A 169 14.93 -16.68 11.63
C GLU A 169 13.46 -16.78 12.12
N ALA A 170 12.44 -16.35 11.37
CA ALA A 170 11.09 -16.34 11.94
C ALA A 170 9.85 -16.53 11.04
N GLN A 171 9.79 -16.22 9.74
CA GLN A 171 8.45 -16.01 9.11
C GLN A 171 8.31 -16.35 7.62
N GLY A 172 8.90 -17.45 7.15
CA GLY A 172 8.59 -18.00 5.81
C GLY A 172 9.82 -18.35 4.98
N THR A 173 9.57 -18.78 3.74
CA THR A 173 10.62 -19.16 2.80
C THR A 173 11.00 -17.94 1.96
N THR A 174 12.30 -17.60 1.93
CA THR A 174 12.83 -16.53 1.08
C THR A 174 13.76 -17.12 0.02
N LYS A 175 13.56 -16.72 -1.23
CA LYS A 175 14.43 -17.05 -2.36
C LYS A 175 14.96 -15.79 -2.99
N LYS A 176 16.22 -15.81 -3.43
CA LYS A 176 16.89 -14.69 -4.08
C LYS A 176 17.52 -15.13 -5.39
N LEU A 177 17.26 -14.42 -6.46
CA LEU A 177 17.90 -14.58 -7.76
C LEU A 177 18.73 -13.34 -8.05
N SER A 178 19.99 -13.53 -8.43
CA SER A 178 20.91 -12.44 -8.80
C SER A 178 21.40 -12.66 -10.22
N ILE A 179 21.13 -11.70 -11.10
CA ILE A 179 21.54 -11.74 -12.50
C ILE A 179 22.56 -10.62 -12.74
N PRO A 180 23.85 -10.94 -12.87
CA PRO A 180 24.85 -9.91 -13.14
C PRO A 180 24.52 -9.13 -14.42
N PRO A 181 24.81 -7.82 -14.47
CA PRO A 181 24.51 -7.00 -15.65
C PRO A 181 25.09 -7.53 -16.96
N ALA A 182 26.25 -8.20 -16.90
CA ALA A 182 26.92 -8.81 -18.05
C ALA A 182 26.16 -10.01 -18.64
N ASN A 183 25.19 -10.57 -17.92
CA ASN A 183 24.41 -11.73 -18.34
C ASN A 183 23.00 -11.36 -18.82
N LEU A 184 22.64 -10.07 -18.79
CA LEU A 184 21.34 -9.63 -19.27
C LEU A 184 21.21 -9.90 -20.79
N PRO A 185 20.02 -10.31 -21.26
CA PRO A 185 19.79 -10.54 -22.67
C PRO A 185 19.78 -9.23 -23.46
N TYR A 186 20.09 -9.31 -24.76
CA TYR A 186 20.04 -8.17 -25.68
C TYR A 186 18.62 -7.69 -25.99
N THR A 187 17.63 -8.55 -25.74
CA THR A 187 16.20 -8.27 -25.89
C THR A 187 15.49 -8.64 -24.60
N ASP A 188 14.36 -8.01 -24.33
CA ASP A 188 13.56 -8.31 -23.15
C ASP A 188 13.14 -9.79 -23.12
N GLN A 189 13.31 -10.42 -21.97
CA GLN A 189 12.90 -11.80 -21.69
C GLN A 189 11.99 -11.81 -20.46
N ARG A 190 11.16 -12.85 -20.34
CA ARG A 190 10.16 -12.96 -19.27
C ARG A 190 10.06 -14.39 -18.74
N PHE A 191 9.75 -14.51 -17.46
CA PHE A 191 9.37 -15.73 -16.76
C PHE A 191 8.34 -15.37 -15.67
N ALA A 192 7.70 -16.40 -15.09
CA ALA A 192 6.75 -16.28 -14.00
C ALA A 192 7.28 -16.98 -12.74
#